data_AF-A0A943JNF2-F1
#
_entry.id   AF-A0A943JNF2-F1
#
_cell.length_a   1.000
_cell.length_b   1.000
_cell.length_c   1.000
_cell.angle_alpha   90.00
_cell.angle_beta   90.00
_cell.angle_gamma   90.00
#
_symmetry.space_group_name_H-M   'P 1'
#
loop_
_entity.id
_entity.type
_entity.pdbx_description
1 polymer ?
#
loop_
_entity_poly.entity_id
_entity_poly.type
_entity_poly.pdbx_seq_one_letter_code
_entity_poly.pdbx_strand_id
1 'polypeptide(L)' 'MKKNYQEGFDIEGLARAIEQGEHFKNVERKVEFVHLGKGLPGVQKTVLYVVTDEFIEANEEKLLKLNIIK' A
#
# COMPACT_ATOMS: atom_id res chain seq x y z
N MET A 1 21.00 13.94 4.79
CA MET A 1 21.05 12.54 5.25
C MET A 1 19.85 11.84 4.66
N LYS A 2 20.02 10.74 3.89
CA LYS A 2 18.86 9.93 3.48
C LYS A 2 18.32 9.25 4.74
N LYS A 3 17.08 9.56 5.13
CA LYS A 3 16.39 8.82 6.20
C LYS A 3 16.18 7.40 5.68
N ASN A 4 16.59 6.39 6.44
CA ASN A 4 16.33 5.00 6.09
C ASN A 4 14.94 4.63 6.61
N TYR A 5 13.91 4.86 5.79
CA TYR A 5 12.52 4.64 6.19
C TYR A 5 12.13 3.16 6.32
N GLN A 6 13.02 2.22 5.98
CA GLN A 6 12.74 0.79 6.08
C GLN A 6 12.73 0.28 7.53
N GLU A 7 13.50 0.90 8.43
CA GLU A 7 13.47 0.54 9.84
C GLU A 7 12.25 1.17 10.52
N GLY A 8 11.26 0.36 10.87
CA GLY A 8 10.07 0.81 11.61
C GLY A 8 8.85 1.15 10.75
N PHE A 9 8.86 0.80 9.46
CA PHE A 9 7.69 0.95 8.58
C PHE A 9 6.63 -0.12 8.90
N ASP A 10 5.44 0.31 9.32
CA ASP A 10 4.31 -0.56 9.60
C ASP A 10 3.50 -0.84 8.32
N ILE A 11 3.91 -1.89 7.61
CA ILE A 11 3.25 -2.32 6.37
C ILE A 11 1.80 -2.77 6.62
N GLU A 12 1.52 -3.40 7.75
CA GLU A 12 0.16 -3.83 8.11
C GLU A 12 -0.74 -2.63 8.40
N GLY A 13 -0.22 -1.64 9.13
CA GLY A 13 -0.88 -0.36 9.37
C GLY A 13 -1.21 0.37 8.07
N LEU A 14 -0.28 0.39 7.11
CA LEU A 14 -0.53 0.95 5.78
C LEU A 14 -1.64 0.20 5.04
N ALA A 15 -1.58 -1.14 4.98
CA ALA A 15 -2.60 -1.94 4.31
C ALA A 15 -4.00 -1.68 4.89
N ARG A 16 -4.10 -1.63 6.22
CA ARG A 16 -5.36 -1.34 6.92
C ARG A 16 -5.88 0.07 6.61
N ALA A 17 -5.01 1.06 6.60
CA ALA A 17 -5.39 2.44 6.26
C ALA A 17 -5.97 2.51 4.84
N ILE A 18 -5.35 1.83 3.88
CA ILE A 18 -5.83 1.74 2.48
C ILE A 18 -7.19 1.03 2.42
N GLU A 19 -7.37 -0.09 3.13
CA GLU A 19 -8.65 -0.81 3.21
C GLU A 19 -9.77 0.05 3.82
N GLN A 20 -9.42 0.94 4.75
CA GLN A 20 -10.34 1.90 5.37
C GLN A 20 -10.66 3.11 4.47
N GLY A 21 -10.05 3.21 3.29
CA GLY A 21 -10.32 4.25 2.30
C GLY A 21 -9.33 5.42 2.34
N GLU A 22 -8.21 5.32 3.07
CA GLU A 22 -7.19 6.36 3.03
C GLU A 22 -6.53 6.45 1.66
N HIS A 23 -6.45 7.67 1.14
CA HIS A 23 -5.81 7.96 -0.14
C HIS A 23 -4.37 8.45 0.06
N PHE A 24 -3.44 7.91 -0.72
CA PHE A 24 -2.03 8.31 -0.72
C PHE A 24 -1.60 8.81 -2.10
N LYS A 25 -0.60 9.69 -2.14
CA LYS A 25 0.01 10.21 -3.37
C LYS A 25 1.07 9.24 -3.89
N ASN A 26 1.36 9.31 -5.19
CA ASN A 26 2.40 8.51 -5.86
C ASN A 26 2.26 7.00 -5.61
N VAL A 27 1.02 6.53 -5.52
CA VAL A 27 0.74 5.11 -5.33
C VAL A 27 0.96 4.38 -6.64
N GLU A 28 2.00 3.56 -6.68
CA GLU A 28 2.14 2.57 -7.73
C GLU A 28 1.31 1.33 -7.36
N ARG A 29 0.28 1.05 -8.15
CA ARG A 29 -0.68 -0.03 -7.94
C ARG A 29 -0.66 -0.99 -9.11
N LYS A 30 -0.33 -2.25 -8.83
CA LYS A 30 -0.49 -3.35 -9.80
C LYS A 30 -1.77 -4.12 -9.48
N VAL A 31 -2.62 -4.33 -10.49
CA VAL A 31 -3.88 -5.05 -10.35
C VAL A 31 -3.84 -6.25 -11.27
N GLU A 32 -4.07 -7.42 -10.70
CA GLU A 32 -4.17 -8.67 -11.44
C GLU A 32 -5.57 -9.25 -11.27
N PHE A 33 -6.16 -9.64 -12.40
CA PHE A 33 -7.45 -10.33 -12.45
C PHE A 33 -7.24 -11.74 -12.98
N VAL A 34 -7.61 -12.73 -12.18
CA VAL A 34 -7.54 -14.14 -12.58
C VAL A 34 -8.96 -14.71 -12.65
N HIS A 35 -9.29 -15.32 -13.78
CA HIS A 35 -10.55 -16.01 -13.99
C HIS A 35 -10.41 -17.47 -13.55
N LEU A 36 -11.19 -17.90 -12.55
CA LEU A 36 -10.96 -19.19 -11.85
C LEU A 36 -11.51 -20.44 -12.58
N GLY A 37 -12.08 -20.32 -13.78
CA GLY A 37 -12.45 -21.46 -14.62
C GLY A 37 -13.82 -22.08 -14.31
N LYS A 38 -14.15 -23.22 -14.94
CA LYS A 38 -15.52 -23.72 -15.19
C LYS A 38 -16.32 -24.26 -13.98
N GLY A 39 -15.89 -24.02 -12.74
CA GLY A 39 -16.67 -24.29 -11.53
C GLY A 39 -16.92 -22.98 -10.80
N LEU A 40 -18.15 -22.44 -10.89
CA LEU A 40 -18.58 -21.11 -10.43
C LEU A 40 -17.79 -19.92 -11.04
N PRO A 41 -18.47 -18.91 -11.60
CA PRO A 41 -17.80 -17.69 -12.08
C PRO A 41 -17.21 -16.93 -10.89
N GLY A 42 -15.91 -17.10 -10.68
CA GLY A 42 -15.12 -16.39 -9.69
C GLY A 42 -14.05 -15.53 -10.37
N VAL A 43 -13.99 -14.26 -9.97
CA VAL A 43 -12.89 -13.36 -10.33
C VAL A 43 -12.07 -13.12 -9.08
N GLN A 44 -10.80 -13.52 -9.11
CA GLN A 44 -9.85 -13.14 -8.07
C GLN A 44 -9.19 -11.83 -8.48
N LYS A 45 -9.21 -10.85 -7.58
CA LYS A 45 -8.52 -9.56 -7.75
C LYS A 45 -7.38 -9.46 -6.74
N THR A 46 -6.15 -9.41 -7.23
CA THR A 46 -4.97 -9.13 -6.40
C THR A 46 -4.57 -7.68 -6.62
N VAL A 47 -4.33 -6.94 -5.54
CA VAL A 47 -3.84 -5.57 -5.58
C VAL A 47 -2.50 -5.51 -4.86
N LEU A 48 -1.45 -5.13 -5.59
CA LEU A 48 -0.12 -4.90 -5.04
C LEU A 48 0.12 -3.39 -4.96
N TYR A 49 0.59 -2.93 -3.80
CA TYR A 49 1.05 -1.56 -3.60
C TYR A 49 2.57 -1.58 -3.46
N VAL A 50 3.25 -0.75 -4.25
CA VAL A 50 4.71 -0.59 -4.15
C VAL A 50 4.98 0.65 -3.31
N VAL A 51 5.75 0.46 -2.23
CA VAL A 51 6.17 1.53 -1.32
C VAL A 51 7.60 1.91 -1.68
N THR A 52 7.77 3.04 -2.37
CA THR A 52 9.08 3.59 -2.73
C THR A 52 9.49 4.73 -1.80
N ASP A 53 10.75 5.16 -1.84
CA ASP A 53 11.21 6.34 -1.09
C ASP A 53 10.37 7.58 -1.45
N GLU A 54 10.05 7.78 -2.74
CA GLU A 54 9.24 8.91 -3.20
C GLU A 54 7.79 8.84 -2.70
N PHE A 55 7.24 7.64 -2.52
CA PHE A 55 5.94 7.46 -1.87
C PHE A 55 6.00 7.92 -0.42
N ILE A 56 7.04 7.52 0.31
CA ILE A 56 7.18 7.86 1.73
C ILE A 56 7.35 9.36 1.89
N GLU A 57 8.24 9.98 1.10
CA GLU A 57 8.46 11.44 1.12
C GLU A 57 7.19 12.22 0.76
N ALA A 58 6.43 11.80 -0.26
CA ALA A 58 5.20 12.47 -0.67
C ALA A 58 4.06 12.37 0.35
N ASN A 59 4.13 11.40 1.27
CA ASN A 59 3.09 11.11 2.26
C ASN A 59 3.60 11.17 3.71
N GLU A 60 4.81 11.68 3.97
CA GLU A 60 5.51 11.58 5.26
C GLU A 60 4.64 12.07 6.43
N GLU A 61 4.05 13.26 6.31
CA GLU A 61 3.19 13.85 7.35
C GLU A 61 1.98 12.95 7.68
N LYS A 62 1.39 12.33 6.66
CA LYS A 62 0.23 11.46 6.82
C LYS A 62 0.64 10.11 7.43
N LEU A 63 1.75 9.54 6.97
CA LEU A 63 2.30 8.29 7.50
C LEU A 63 2.68 8.44 8.98
N LEU A 64 3.25 9.60 9.37
CA LEU A 64 3.52 9.93 10.77
C LEU A 64 2.24 10.05 11.61
N LYS A 65 1.22 10.76 11.11
CA LYS A 65 -0.08 10.90 11.81
C LYS A 65 -0.78 9.55 12.03
N LEU A 66 -0.62 8.63 11.09
CA LEU A 66 -1.15 7.27 11.17
C LEU A 66 -0.23 6.31 11.94
N ASN A 67 0.91 6.78 12.46
CA ASN A 67 1.92 5.98 13.15
C ASN A 67 2.44 4.80 12.31
N ILE A 68 2.48 4.98 10.98
CA ILE A 68 2.99 4.00 10.01
C ILE A 68 4.52 4.09 9.90
N ILE A 69 5.09 5.27 10.12
CA ILE A 69 6.53 5.49 10.21
C ILE A 69 6.84 6.21 11.53
N LYS A 70 8.08 6.07 12.03
CA LYS A 70 8.55 6.62 13.31
C LYS A 70 9.79 7.47 13.14
#